data_AF-A0A8T0BM22-F1
#
_entry.id   AF-A0A8T0BM22-F1
#
_cell.length_a   1.000
_cell.length_b   1.000
_cell.length_c   1.000
_cell.angle_alpha   90.00
_cell.angle_beta   90.00
_cell.angle_gamma   90.00
#
_symmetry.space_group_name_H-M   'P 1'
#
loop_
_entity.id
_entity.type
_entity.pdbx_description
1 polymer ?
#
loop_
_entity_poly.entity_id
_entity_poly.type
_entity_poly.pdbx_seq_one_letter_code
_entity_poly.pdbx_strand_id
1 'polypeptide(L)'
;MESFCRKYLSLGSPKEGIPEDSEDALASMGFCQFLASLVLSISCHVLSSTAWSVNNFLMTGPKAYLIYSSSVQAGAQRGTEECKYQFAWDRWNCPESEFQLSKHKGLRRATKETAFIHAISAAGVMYTLTKNCSMGDFDNCGCDDSKTGKIGGRGWIWGGCSDNADFGENISKQFVDTMENGHDSRAAVNRHNNEAGRLAIRAMMKRSCKCHGVSGSCSVQTCWMQLSDFRDVGNYLKIKYDQAQKLELDQRRMRAGNSAENRGAIADTFSSIARTELIHLEDSPNYCVKNLSLGLHGTEGRECLQTGNNLSQFEKRSCRRLCHECGLKVEEKRIEIVSSCNCKFHWCCTVKCEKCTQFVTKYICSKRNKNIRPHNSTRRRQRVRS
;
A
#
# COMPACT_ATOMS: atom_id res chain seq x y z
N MET A 1 16.05 -7.72 -30.65
CA MET A 1 14.64 -8.16 -30.59
C MET A 1 13.64 -7.00 -30.53
N GLU A 2 13.90 -5.89 -29.82
CA GLU A 2 13.02 -4.70 -29.84
C GLU A 2 12.86 -4.03 -31.21
N SER A 3 13.92 -4.02 -32.03
CA SER A 3 13.88 -3.44 -33.39
C SER A 3 12.92 -4.17 -34.35
N PHE A 4 12.70 -5.48 -34.14
CA PHE A 4 11.86 -6.30 -35.01
C PHE A 4 10.35 -6.14 -34.69
N CYS A 5 9.99 -5.94 -33.41
CA CYS A 5 8.61 -5.68 -32.99
C CYS A 5 8.07 -4.33 -33.47
N ARG A 6 8.91 -3.29 -33.61
CA ARG A 6 8.47 -2.00 -34.17
C ARG A 6 8.06 -2.09 -35.63
N LYS A 7 8.67 -2.99 -36.40
CA LYS A 7 8.41 -3.13 -37.84
C LYS A 7 7.05 -3.80 -38.13
N TYR A 8 6.58 -4.66 -37.21
CA TYR A 8 5.28 -5.34 -37.33
C TYR A 8 4.07 -4.47 -36.96
N LEU A 9 4.26 -3.40 -36.17
CA LEU A 9 3.16 -2.52 -35.72
C LEU A 9 2.88 -1.33 -36.67
N SER A 10 3.65 -1.18 -37.75
CA SER A 10 3.48 -0.07 -38.72
C SER A 10 2.59 -0.43 -39.93
N LEU A 11 2.05 -1.64 -40.00
CA LEU A 11 1.14 -2.09 -41.06
C LEU A 11 -0.21 -2.41 -40.43
N GLY A 12 -1.12 -1.43 -40.39
CA GLY A 12 -2.48 -1.67 -39.89
C GLY A 12 -3.26 -0.42 -39.49
N SER A 13 -3.42 0.55 -40.40
CA SER A 13 -4.56 1.49 -40.34
C SER A 13 -5.57 1.07 -41.40
N PRO A 14 -6.84 0.78 -41.07
CA PRO A 14 -7.83 0.39 -42.07
C PRO A 14 -8.47 1.64 -42.68
N LYS A 15 -8.23 1.86 -43.98
CA LYS A 15 -9.15 2.61 -44.85
C LYS A 15 -9.48 1.73 -46.04
N GLU A 16 -10.78 1.44 -46.14
CA GLU A 16 -11.57 1.04 -47.31
C GLU A 16 -11.06 -0.11 -48.22
N GLY A 17 -11.94 -1.10 -48.42
CA GLY A 17 -11.93 -2.01 -49.57
C GLY A 17 -11.83 -3.50 -49.20
N ILE A 18 -12.94 -4.22 -49.37
CA ILE A 18 -12.93 -5.69 -49.58
C ILE A 18 -12.48 -5.92 -51.03
N PRO A 19 -11.47 -6.79 -51.28
CA PRO A 19 -11.76 -8.02 -52.03
C PRO A 19 -10.98 -9.26 -51.55
N GLU A 20 -11.41 -10.39 -52.13
CA GLU A 20 -11.21 -11.80 -51.81
C GLU A 20 -9.76 -12.36 -51.74
N ASP A 21 -9.69 -13.55 -51.13
CA ASP A 21 -8.64 -14.58 -51.16
C ASP A 21 -7.39 -14.45 -50.26
N SER A 22 -7.35 -15.27 -49.20
CA SER A 22 -6.11 -15.89 -48.68
C SER A 22 -6.39 -16.93 -47.58
N GLU A 23 -7.15 -17.98 -47.90
CA GLU A 23 -6.92 -19.30 -47.30
C GLU A 23 -5.67 -19.87 -47.98
N ASP A 24 -4.47 -19.75 -47.38
CA ASP A 24 -3.29 -20.62 -47.64
C ASP A 24 -2.00 -20.14 -46.94
N ALA A 25 -2.06 -19.84 -45.64
CA ALA A 25 -0.86 -19.50 -44.84
C ALA A 25 -0.69 -20.34 -43.56
N LEU A 26 -1.40 -21.47 -43.44
CA LEU A 26 -1.34 -22.34 -42.24
C LEU A 26 -0.55 -23.65 -42.46
N ALA A 27 -0.05 -23.92 -43.67
CA ALA A 27 0.50 -25.24 -44.03
C ALA A 27 2.05 -25.33 -44.07
N SER A 28 2.80 -24.35 -43.54
CA SER A 28 4.28 -24.33 -43.67
C SER A 28 5.03 -23.97 -42.37
N MET A 29 4.50 -24.32 -41.19
CA MET A 29 5.22 -24.12 -39.93
C MET A 29 5.57 -25.47 -39.29
N GLY A 30 6.87 -25.80 -39.28
CA GLY A 30 7.37 -27.02 -38.66
C GLY A 30 7.11 -27.06 -37.15
N PHE A 31 6.98 -28.26 -36.59
CA PHE A 31 6.62 -28.50 -35.18
C PHE A 31 7.50 -27.73 -34.17
N CYS A 32 8.77 -27.49 -34.49
CA CYS A 32 9.70 -26.69 -33.69
C CYS A 32 9.36 -25.18 -33.68
N GLN A 33 8.87 -24.63 -34.80
CA GLN A 33 8.47 -23.22 -34.88
C GLN A 33 7.14 -22.98 -34.15
N PHE A 34 6.24 -23.96 -34.14
CA PHE A 34 5.00 -23.89 -33.38
C PHE A 34 5.26 -23.87 -31.87
N LEU A 35 6.14 -24.76 -31.38
CA LEU A 35 6.53 -24.78 -29.97
C LEU A 35 7.31 -23.52 -29.56
N ALA A 36 8.20 -23.00 -30.41
CA ALA A 36 8.89 -21.75 -30.14
C ALA A 36 7.91 -20.57 -30.05
N SER A 37 6.93 -20.49 -30.96
CA SER A 37 5.89 -19.44 -30.95
C SER A 37 4.98 -19.56 -29.73
N LEU A 38 4.63 -20.78 -29.31
CA LEU A 38 3.82 -21.02 -28.12
C LEU A 38 4.59 -20.65 -26.84
N VAL A 39 5.88 -21.00 -26.74
CA VAL A 39 6.74 -20.65 -25.60
C VAL A 39 6.97 -19.14 -25.57
N LEU A 40 7.21 -18.47 -26.69
CA LEU A 40 7.32 -17.01 -26.77
C LEU A 40 6.02 -16.30 -26.38
N SER A 41 4.86 -16.83 -26.80
CA SER A 41 3.54 -16.33 -26.41
C SER A 41 3.30 -16.49 -24.91
N ILE A 42 3.55 -17.67 -24.36
CA ILE A 42 3.43 -17.94 -22.92
C ILE A 42 4.41 -17.09 -22.12
N SER A 43 5.64 -16.91 -22.60
CA SER A 43 6.65 -16.04 -21.97
C SER A 43 6.21 -14.57 -21.99
N CYS A 44 5.61 -14.10 -23.09
CA CYS A 44 5.01 -12.76 -23.19
C CYS A 44 3.83 -12.59 -22.22
N HIS A 45 2.98 -13.61 -22.07
CA HIS A 45 1.85 -13.59 -21.14
C HIS A 45 2.30 -13.69 -19.66
N VAL A 46 3.37 -14.42 -19.37
CA VAL A 46 3.99 -14.51 -18.03
C VAL A 46 4.70 -13.20 -17.68
N LEU A 47 5.46 -12.60 -18.62
CA LEU A 47 6.06 -11.27 -18.45
C LEU A 47 5.01 -10.17 -18.29
N SER A 48 3.87 -10.28 -18.96
CA SER A 48 2.73 -9.36 -18.83
C SER A 48 1.95 -9.52 -17.51
N SER A 49 2.00 -10.69 -16.88
CA SER A 49 1.36 -10.93 -15.57
C SER A 49 2.28 -10.61 -14.39
N THR A 50 3.60 -10.59 -14.58
CA THR A 50 4.57 -10.05 -13.60
C THR A 50 4.87 -8.56 -13.80
N ALA A 51 4.36 -7.94 -14.86
CA ALA A 51 4.48 -6.51 -15.11
C ALA A 51 3.52 -5.71 -14.22
N TRP A 52 3.99 -5.36 -13.02
CA TRP A 52 3.39 -4.29 -12.24
C TRP A 52 3.39 -2.99 -13.06
N SER A 53 2.20 -2.43 -13.28
CA SER A 53 1.84 -0.99 -13.35
C SER A 53 2.68 0.04 -14.13
N VAL A 54 3.57 -0.32 -15.05
CA VAL A 54 4.43 0.67 -15.75
C VAL A 54 3.74 1.42 -16.91
N ASN A 55 2.74 0.83 -17.58
CA ASN A 55 2.20 1.42 -18.82
C ASN A 55 1.44 2.74 -18.65
N ASN A 56 1.00 3.12 -17.45
CA ASN A 56 0.32 4.42 -17.25
C ASN A 56 1.27 5.52 -16.78
N PHE A 57 2.29 5.19 -16.00
CA PHE A 57 3.31 6.16 -15.55
C PHE A 57 4.13 6.71 -16.71
N LEU A 58 4.49 5.82 -17.65
CA LEU A 58 5.29 6.17 -18.81
C LEU A 58 4.52 6.96 -19.88
N MET A 59 3.18 6.92 -19.87
CA MET A 59 2.35 7.47 -20.94
C MET A 59 1.67 8.82 -20.60
N THR A 60 1.80 9.31 -19.36
CA THR A 60 1.14 10.55 -18.91
C THR A 60 2.09 11.58 -18.27
N GLY A 61 3.35 11.21 -17.99
CA GLY A 61 4.35 12.12 -17.42
C GLY A 61 5.20 12.85 -18.48
N PRO A 62 5.53 14.13 -18.29
CA PRO A 62 6.56 14.80 -19.10
C PRO A 62 7.90 14.06 -19.06
N LYS A 63 8.67 14.07 -20.16
CA LYS A 63 9.92 13.28 -20.31
C LYS A 63 10.96 13.46 -19.18
N ALA A 64 10.96 14.59 -18.49
CA ALA A 64 11.83 14.86 -17.33
C ALA A 64 11.53 13.96 -16.11
N TYR A 65 10.33 13.38 -16.03
CA TYR A 65 9.88 12.60 -14.87
C TYR A 65 10.28 11.12 -14.93
N LEU A 66 10.78 10.63 -16.06
CA LEU A 66 11.22 9.24 -16.19
C LEU A 66 12.33 8.88 -15.19
N ILE A 67 13.18 9.84 -14.83
CA ILE A 67 14.29 9.66 -13.88
C ILE A 67 13.77 9.23 -12.50
N TYR A 68 12.59 9.71 -12.08
CA TYR A 68 12.03 9.43 -10.77
C TYR A 68 11.14 8.18 -10.74
N SER A 69 10.78 7.62 -11.89
CA SER A 69 9.78 6.55 -12.01
C SER A 69 10.09 5.33 -11.14
N SER A 70 11.35 4.88 -11.11
CA SER A 70 11.80 3.75 -10.29
C SER A 70 11.66 4.03 -8.79
N SER A 71 12.03 5.24 -8.36
CA SER A 71 11.94 5.67 -6.97
C SER A 71 10.50 5.88 -6.52
N VAL A 72 9.64 6.37 -7.42
CA VAL A 72 8.20 6.46 -7.18
C VAL A 72 7.59 5.06 -7.04
N GLN A 73 7.96 4.11 -7.89
CA GLN A 73 7.50 2.72 -7.76
C GLN A 73 7.94 2.10 -6.43
N ALA A 74 9.20 2.27 -6.05
CA ALA A 74 9.72 1.81 -4.76
C ALA A 74 8.99 2.48 -3.58
N GLY A 75 8.65 3.76 -3.68
CA GLY A 75 7.85 4.48 -2.69
C GLY A 75 6.41 3.97 -2.57
N ALA A 76 5.74 3.69 -3.69
CA ALA A 76 4.40 3.10 -3.69
C ALA A 76 4.40 1.68 -3.08
N GLN A 77 5.43 0.89 -3.39
CA GLN A 77 5.61 -0.43 -2.79
C GLN A 77 5.86 -0.32 -1.27
N ARG A 78 6.71 0.62 -0.83
CA ARG A 78 6.92 0.90 0.60
C ARG A 78 5.61 1.23 1.31
N GLY A 79 4.75 2.05 0.69
CA GLY A 79 3.42 2.34 1.21
C GLY A 79 2.52 1.11 1.30
N THR A 80 2.59 0.23 0.30
CA THR A 80 1.84 -1.03 0.27
C THR A 80 2.26 -2.00 1.38
N GLU A 81 3.56 -2.16 1.58
CA GLU A 81 4.13 -3.01 2.62
C GLU A 81 3.76 -2.50 4.02
N GLU A 82 3.83 -1.19 4.24
CA GLU A 82 3.43 -0.59 5.51
C GLU A 82 1.91 -0.69 5.74
N CYS A 83 1.09 -0.57 4.69
CA CYS A 83 -0.35 -0.82 4.80
C CYS A 83 -0.66 -2.26 5.24
N LYS A 84 -0.01 -3.24 4.62
CA LYS A 84 -0.13 -4.65 5.03
C LYS A 84 0.32 -4.87 6.47
N TYR A 85 1.36 -4.16 6.91
CA TYR A 85 1.82 -4.21 8.29
C TYR A 85 0.75 -3.66 9.26
N GLN A 86 0.25 -2.45 9.00
CA GLN A 86 -0.73 -1.78 9.86
C GLN A 86 -2.05 -2.56 9.98
N PHE A 87 -2.46 -3.26 8.91
CA PHE A 87 -3.72 -3.99 8.84
C PHE A 87 -3.57 -5.52 8.96
N ALA A 88 -2.39 -6.03 9.35
CA ALA A 88 -2.11 -7.47 9.40
C ALA A 88 -3.16 -8.27 10.19
N TRP A 89 -3.68 -7.66 11.26
CA TRP A 89 -4.63 -8.28 12.18
C TRP A 89 -6.05 -7.70 12.11
N ASP A 90 -6.32 -6.79 11.18
CA ASP A 90 -7.66 -6.26 10.90
C ASP A 90 -8.42 -7.16 9.94
N ARG A 91 -9.77 -7.12 9.91
CA ARG A 91 -10.57 -7.99 9.01
C ARG A 91 -10.25 -7.74 7.53
N TRP A 92 -10.00 -6.48 7.18
CA TRP A 92 -9.37 -6.09 5.93
C TRP A 92 -7.87 -5.97 6.15
N ASN A 93 -7.06 -6.68 5.38
CA ASN A 93 -5.61 -6.81 5.58
C ASN A 93 -4.77 -6.19 4.45
N CYS A 94 -5.30 -5.14 3.82
CA CYS A 94 -4.65 -4.45 2.72
C CYS A 94 -4.26 -5.37 1.53
N PRO A 95 -5.24 -5.98 0.85
CA PRO A 95 -4.97 -6.90 -0.27
C PRO A 95 -4.36 -6.15 -1.47
N GLU A 96 -3.44 -6.82 -2.18
CA GLU A 96 -2.74 -6.23 -3.33
C GLU A 96 -3.67 -5.80 -4.47
N SER A 97 -4.84 -6.43 -4.59
CA SER A 97 -5.87 -6.06 -5.56
C SER A 97 -6.30 -4.60 -5.46
N GLU A 98 -6.23 -4.01 -4.27
CA GLU A 98 -6.65 -2.62 -4.05
C GLU A 98 -5.65 -1.61 -4.63
N PHE A 99 -4.36 -1.97 -4.72
CA PHE A 99 -3.29 -1.12 -5.27
C PHE A 99 -3.17 -1.14 -6.79
N GLN A 100 -3.99 -1.93 -7.48
CA GLN A 100 -4.05 -1.90 -8.96
C GLN A 100 -4.75 -0.63 -9.44
N LEU A 101 -4.17 0.55 -9.19
CA LEU A 101 -4.78 1.89 -9.33
C LEU A 101 -5.44 2.14 -10.71
N SER A 102 -5.09 1.37 -11.73
CA SER A 102 -5.39 1.66 -13.12
C SER A 102 -6.46 0.80 -13.82
N LYS A 103 -6.89 -0.36 -13.30
CA LYS A 103 -7.74 -1.28 -14.10
C LYS A 103 -9.25 -1.06 -14.02
N HIS A 104 -9.79 -0.45 -12.96
CA HIS A 104 -11.23 -0.25 -12.85
C HIS A 104 -11.58 1.12 -12.25
N LYS A 105 -11.54 2.16 -13.10
CA LYS A 105 -11.98 3.52 -12.77
C LYS A 105 -13.46 3.60 -12.29
N GLY A 106 -14.26 2.54 -12.47
CA GLY A 106 -15.69 2.53 -12.13
C GLY A 106 -16.14 1.56 -11.03
N LEU A 107 -15.25 0.74 -10.43
CA LEU A 107 -15.64 -0.25 -9.39
C LEU A 107 -15.01 -0.03 -8.03
N ARG A 108 -14.06 0.90 -7.90
CA ARG A 108 -13.51 1.15 -6.57
C ARG A 108 -14.58 1.79 -5.70
N ARG A 109 -14.56 1.45 -4.41
CA ARG A 109 -15.43 2.06 -3.41
C ARG A 109 -14.70 3.19 -2.72
N ALA A 110 -15.39 4.25 -2.34
CA ALA A 110 -14.77 5.37 -1.62
C ALA A 110 -14.82 5.11 -0.10
N THR A 111 -14.23 4.00 0.33
CA THR A 111 -14.25 3.54 1.73
C THR A 111 -13.12 4.15 2.57
N LYS A 112 -13.25 3.98 3.89
CA LYS A 112 -12.23 4.37 4.87
C LYS A 112 -10.86 3.72 4.60
N GLU A 113 -10.85 2.47 4.16
CA GLU A 113 -9.64 1.70 3.81
C GLU A 113 -8.95 2.29 2.57
N THR A 114 -9.75 2.66 1.57
CA THR A 114 -9.26 3.32 0.36
C THR A 114 -8.64 4.68 0.70
N ALA A 115 -9.23 5.44 1.63
CA ALA A 115 -8.67 6.71 2.10
C ALA A 115 -7.25 6.53 2.69
N PHE A 116 -7.05 5.50 3.51
CA PHE A 116 -5.73 5.17 4.06
C PHE A 116 -4.74 4.76 2.97
N ILE A 117 -5.16 3.97 1.98
CA ILE A 117 -4.29 3.56 0.85
C ILE A 117 -3.76 4.77 0.07
N HIS A 118 -4.63 5.73 -0.24
CA HIS A 118 -4.23 6.96 -0.92
C HIS A 118 -3.20 7.74 -0.10
N ALA A 119 -3.45 7.91 1.19
CA ALA A 119 -2.54 8.61 2.10
C ALA A 119 -1.18 7.91 2.22
N ILE A 120 -1.15 6.61 2.55
CA ILE A 120 0.10 5.88 2.77
C ILE A 120 0.91 5.70 1.48
N SER A 121 0.24 5.62 0.31
CA SER A 121 0.92 5.56 -0.99
C SER A 121 1.57 6.88 -1.34
N ALA A 122 0.86 8.01 -1.18
CA ALA A 122 1.40 9.35 -1.41
C ALA A 122 2.56 9.67 -0.45
N ALA A 123 2.41 9.27 0.82
CA ALA A 123 3.44 9.38 1.84
C ALA A 123 4.67 8.53 1.49
N GLY A 124 4.48 7.28 1.05
CA GLY A 124 5.56 6.38 0.66
C GLY A 124 6.38 6.88 -0.53
N VAL A 125 5.70 7.45 -1.54
CA VAL A 125 6.36 8.11 -2.68
C VAL A 125 7.18 9.32 -2.23
N MET A 126 6.58 10.23 -1.46
CA MET A 126 7.28 11.41 -0.93
C MET A 126 8.50 11.01 -0.08
N TYR A 127 8.32 10.05 0.83
CA TYR A 127 9.36 9.56 1.72
C TYR A 127 10.58 9.04 0.95
N THR A 128 10.36 8.15 -0.02
CA THR A 128 11.45 7.54 -0.79
C THR A 128 12.16 8.59 -1.65
N LEU A 129 11.43 9.50 -2.30
CA LEU A 129 12.02 10.54 -3.13
C LEU A 129 12.85 11.53 -2.31
N THR A 130 12.34 12.00 -1.17
CA THR A 130 13.12 12.85 -0.26
C THR A 130 14.37 12.13 0.22
N LYS A 131 14.27 10.83 0.54
CA LYS A 131 15.43 10.08 1.03
C LYS A 131 16.51 9.90 -0.02
N ASN A 132 16.13 9.50 -1.24
CA ASN A 132 17.04 9.34 -2.36
C ASN A 132 17.73 10.66 -2.72
N CYS A 133 16.97 11.77 -2.66
CA CYS A 133 17.51 13.11 -2.85
C CYS A 133 18.63 13.45 -1.85
N SER A 134 18.38 13.21 -0.56
CA SER A 134 19.34 13.49 0.50
C SER A 134 20.51 12.50 0.57
N MET A 135 20.38 11.33 -0.06
CA MET A 135 21.48 10.38 -0.26
C MET A 135 22.37 10.73 -1.46
N GLY A 136 21.94 11.66 -2.32
CA GLY A 136 22.66 12.02 -3.54
C GLY A 136 22.39 11.08 -4.72
N ASP A 137 21.26 10.37 -4.72
CA ASP A 137 20.88 9.48 -5.83
C ASP A 137 20.39 10.25 -7.07
N PHE A 138 20.11 11.55 -6.93
CA PHE A 138 19.68 12.42 -8.02
C PHE A 138 20.58 13.64 -8.12
N ASP A 139 21.06 13.94 -9.33
CA ASP A 139 21.95 15.09 -9.57
C ASP A 139 21.26 16.46 -9.43
N ASN A 140 19.94 16.49 -9.59
CA ASN A 140 19.17 17.73 -9.68
C ASN A 140 18.49 18.15 -8.38
N CYS A 141 18.78 17.48 -7.28
CA CYS A 141 18.30 17.85 -5.97
C CYS A 141 19.36 17.52 -4.90
N GLY A 142 19.17 18.05 -3.70
CA GLY A 142 20.07 17.80 -2.58
C GLY A 142 19.39 18.09 -1.26
N CYS A 143 20.20 18.25 -0.21
CA CYS A 143 19.74 18.60 1.13
C CYS A 143 19.04 19.97 1.16
N ASP A 144 18.19 20.19 2.15
CA ASP A 144 17.67 21.51 2.48
C ASP A 144 18.73 22.32 3.23
N ASP A 145 19.38 23.24 2.53
CA ASP A 145 20.42 24.11 3.08
C ASP A 145 19.89 25.45 3.61
N SER A 146 18.57 25.67 3.61
CA SER A 146 17.95 26.96 3.96
C SER A 146 18.29 27.46 5.38
N LYS A 147 18.62 26.54 6.29
CA LYS A 147 18.97 26.84 7.68
C LYS A 147 20.44 26.60 8.02
N THR A 148 21.21 25.99 7.12
CA THR A 148 22.61 25.60 7.37
C THR A 148 23.44 26.80 7.86
N GLY A 149 24.21 26.59 8.93
CA GLY A 149 25.06 27.60 9.57
C GLY A 149 24.35 28.54 10.55
N LYS A 150 23.01 28.53 10.63
CA LYS A 150 22.26 29.37 11.58
C LYS A 150 22.29 28.79 12.99
N ILE A 151 22.27 29.65 14.00
CA ILE A 151 22.13 29.25 15.41
C ILE A 151 20.69 28.75 15.62
N GLY A 152 20.54 27.48 16.02
CA GLY A 152 19.22 26.87 16.24
C GLY A 152 18.68 27.06 17.66
N GLY A 153 19.57 27.34 18.62
CA GLY A 153 19.25 27.59 20.02
C GLY A 153 20.50 27.56 20.87
N ARG A 154 20.34 27.51 22.20
CA ARG A 154 21.48 27.47 23.12
C ARG A 154 22.28 26.17 22.94
N GLY A 155 23.56 26.30 22.59
CA GLY A 155 24.49 25.17 22.46
C GLY A 155 24.31 24.32 21.20
N TRP A 156 23.59 24.79 20.18
CA TRP A 156 23.49 24.06 18.93
C TRP A 156 23.28 24.93 17.68
N ILE A 157 23.80 24.44 16.56
CA ILE A 157 23.72 25.08 15.25
C ILE A 157 23.08 24.15 14.21
N TRP A 158 22.47 24.73 13.19
CA TRP A 158 21.99 24.00 12.03
C TRP A 158 23.17 23.62 11.12
N GLY A 159 23.21 22.37 10.68
CA GLY A 159 24.20 21.88 9.73
C GLY A 159 23.99 20.40 9.41
N GLY A 160 24.89 19.80 8.63
CA GLY A 160 24.66 18.47 8.08
C GLY A 160 23.68 18.52 6.89
N CYS A 161 23.05 17.38 6.57
CA CYS A 161 22.09 17.29 5.47
C CYS A 161 20.67 17.22 6.04
N SER A 162 19.91 18.31 5.93
CA SER A 162 18.48 18.26 6.21
C SER A 162 17.73 17.62 5.04
N ASP A 163 16.83 16.69 5.35
CA ASP A 163 16.06 15.98 4.32
C ASP A 163 15.14 16.95 3.57
N ASN A 164 15.22 17.00 2.23
CA ASN A 164 14.45 17.94 1.41
C ASN A 164 13.02 17.44 1.16
N ALA A 165 12.15 17.68 2.15
CA ALA A 165 10.76 17.27 2.11
C ALA A 165 9.96 17.98 0.99
N ASP A 166 10.26 19.26 0.72
CA ASP A 166 9.55 20.02 -0.32
C ASP A 166 9.76 19.41 -1.72
N PHE A 167 10.98 18.93 -2.01
CA PHE A 167 11.26 18.20 -3.25
C PHE A 167 10.41 16.92 -3.36
N GLY A 168 10.42 16.06 -2.34
CA GLY A 168 9.66 14.82 -2.36
C GLY A 168 8.15 15.04 -2.43
N GLU A 169 7.65 16.10 -1.79
CA GLU A 169 6.24 16.49 -1.83
C GLU A 169 5.81 16.91 -3.25
N ASN A 170 6.60 17.78 -3.90
CA ASN A 170 6.30 18.27 -5.24
C ASN A 170 6.26 17.12 -6.26
N ILE A 171 7.24 16.23 -6.23
CA ILE A 171 7.28 15.09 -7.15
C ILE A 171 6.16 14.08 -6.81
N SER A 172 5.91 13.77 -5.54
CA SER A 172 4.79 12.91 -5.13
C SER A 172 3.45 13.43 -5.64
N LYS A 173 3.20 14.75 -5.52
CA LYS A 173 1.99 15.40 -6.03
C LYS A 173 1.83 15.20 -7.54
N GLN A 174 2.89 15.41 -8.31
CA GLN A 174 2.83 15.31 -9.77
C GLN A 174 2.63 13.89 -10.29
N PHE A 175 2.98 12.87 -9.51
CA PHE A 175 2.80 11.47 -9.90
C PHE A 175 1.53 10.83 -9.33
N VAL A 176 1.23 11.09 -8.06
CA VAL A 176 0.12 10.44 -7.37
C VAL A 176 -1.19 11.16 -7.67
N ASP A 177 -1.20 12.49 -7.74
CA ASP A 177 -2.44 13.23 -7.99
C ASP A 177 -2.83 13.25 -9.47
N THR A 178 -1.88 13.05 -10.40
CA THR A 178 -2.18 12.93 -11.84
C THR A 178 -2.92 11.64 -12.20
N MET A 179 -2.81 10.61 -11.37
CA MET A 179 -3.64 9.41 -11.48
C MET A 179 -5.12 9.69 -11.15
N GLU A 180 -5.38 10.72 -10.34
CA GLU A 180 -6.72 11.17 -9.94
C GLU A 180 -7.26 12.26 -10.88
N ASN A 181 -7.29 11.95 -12.18
CA ASN A 181 -7.70 12.90 -13.24
C ASN A 181 -9.22 13.17 -13.33
N GLY A 182 -10.01 12.51 -12.48
CA GLY A 182 -11.45 12.72 -12.38
C GLY A 182 -11.80 14.12 -11.85
N HIS A 183 -12.96 14.62 -12.28
CA HIS A 183 -13.57 15.85 -11.74
C HIS A 183 -14.74 15.53 -10.79
N ASP A 184 -14.89 14.28 -10.41
CA ASP A 184 -15.92 13.79 -9.49
C ASP A 184 -15.48 13.96 -8.02
N SER A 185 -16.44 13.85 -7.11
CA SER A 185 -16.19 13.93 -5.67
C SER A 185 -15.17 12.89 -5.19
N ARG A 186 -15.15 11.72 -5.84
CA ARG A 186 -14.20 10.66 -5.56
C ARG A 186 -12.76 11.14 -5.79
N ALA A 187 -12.45 11.69 -6.97
CA ALA A 187 -11.11 12.21 -7.25
C ALA A 187 -10.73 13.38 -6.33
N ALA A 188 -11.71 14.20 -5.90
CA ALA A 188 -11.47 15.24 -4.90
C ALA A 188 -11.09 14.65 -3.53
N VAL A 189 -11.84 13.66 -3.04
CA VAL A 189 -11.54 12.93 -1.79
C VAL A 189 -10.19 12.22 -1.86
N ASN A 190 -9.88 11.57 -2.98
CA ASN A 190 -8.60 10.88 -3.17
C ASN A 190 -7.41 11.86 -3.12
N ARG A 191 -7.52 13.02 -3.77
CA ARG A 191 -6.48 14.07 -3.70
C ARG A 191 -6.31 14.65 -2.30
N HIS A 192 -7.41 14.85 -1.57
CA HIS A 192 -7.34 15.27 -0.15
C HIS A 192 -6.59 14.24 0.70
N ASN A 193 -6.92 12.96 0.55
CA ASN A 193 -6.24 11.89 1.29
C ASN A 193 -4.76 11.75 0.90
N ASN A 194 -4.41 11.91 -0.38
CA ASN A 194 -3.01 11.96 -0.82
C ASN A 194 -2.25 13.10 -0.11
N GLU A 195 -2.87 14.27 0.00
CA GLU A 195 -2.31 15.43 0.69
C GLU A 195 -2.11 15.17 2.19
N ALA A 196 -3.12 14.60 2.85
CA ALA A 196 -3.00 14.20 4.25
C ALA A 196 -1.80 13.25 4.49
N GLY A 197 -1.55 12.35 3.54
CA GLY A 197 -0.37 11.48 3.52
C GLY A 197 0.96 12.23 3.44
N ARG A 198 1.06 13.20 2.53
CA ARG A 198 2.26 14.05 2.37
C ARG A 198 2.50 14.93 3.60
N LEU A 199 1.44 15.52 4.15
CA LEU A 199 1.51 16.31 5.38
C LEU A 199 1.92 15.46 6.59
N ALA A 200 1.55 14.18 6.64
CA ALA A 200 2.01 13.26 7.68
C ALA A 200 3.54 13.10 7.67
N ILE A 201 4.18 13.07 6.49
CA ILE A 201 5.65 13.05 6.39
C ILE A 201 6.26 14.28 7.06
N ARG A 202 5.76 15.48 6.72
CA ARG A 202 6.24 16.75 7.29
C ARG A 202 6.03 16.81 8.80
N ALA A 203 4.84 16.44 9.26
CA ALA A 203 4.48 16.46 10.67
C ALA A 203 5.35 15.53 11.51
N MET A 204 5.79 14.41 10.94
CA MET A 204 6.62 13.41 11.61
C MET A 204 8.12 13.66 11.45
N MET A 205 8.58 14.70 10.74
CA MET A 205 10.02 14.99 10.67
C MET A 205 10.57 15.34 12.05
N LYS A 206 11.76 14.79 12.37
CA LYS A 206 12.43 14.99 13.65
C LYS A 206 13.76 15.71 13.49
N ARG A 207 14.11 16.52 14.49
CA ARG A 207 15.44 17.13 14.57
C ARG A 207 16.43 16.08 15.09
N SER A 208 17.36 15.69 14.25
CA SER A 208 18.48 14.80 14.59
C SER A 208 19.73 15.63 14.87
N CYS A 209 20.55 15.20 15.83
CA CYS A 209 21.72 15.96 16.26
C CYS A 209 22.94 15.06 16.47
N LYS A 210 24.11 15.64 16.20
CA LYS A 210 25.42 15.04 16.52
C LYS A 210 26.17 15.93 17.50
N CYS A 211 26.68 15.31 18.55
CA CYS A 211 27.43 16.00 19.60
C CYS A 211 28.92 16.05 19.26
N HIS A 212 29.54 17.22 19.46
CA HIS A 212 30.92 17.52 19.09
C HIS A 212 31.70 18.21 20.22
N GLY A 213 31.18 18.23 21.44
CA GLY A 213 31.86 18.78 22.61
C GLY A 213 33.06 17.93 23.05
N VAL A 214 33.86 18.47 23.95
CA VAL A 214 35.04 17.81 24.53
C VAL A 214 34.65 16.40 25.02
N SER A 215 35.44 15.40 24.65
CA SER A 215 35.22 13.98 24.97
C SER A 215 33.86 13.42 24.51
N GLY A 216 33.27 13.97 23.45
CA GLY A 216 31.97 13.53 22.91
C GLY A 216 30.75 14.09 23.64
N SER A 217 30.94 15.09 24.51
CA SER A 217 29.83 15.78 25.19
C SER A 217 28.94 16.56 24.23
N CYS A 218 27.68 16.79 24.61
CA CYS A 218 26.70 17.56 23.83
C CYS A 218 26.67 19.06 24.19
N SER A 219 27.77 19.61 24.72
CA SER A 219 27.88 21.05 25.03
C SER A 219 27.82 21.91 23.77
N VAL A 220 28.29 21.38 22.65
CA VAL A 220 28.08 21.88 21.30
C VAL A 220 27.60 20.72 20.43
N GLN A 221 26.51 20.93 19.69
CA GLN A 221 25.98 19.94 18.76
C GLN A 221 25.50 20.59 17.46
N THR A 222 25.56 19.82 16.38
CA THR A 222 25.07 20.20 15.06
C THR A 222 23.82 19.39 14.77
N CYS A 223 22.73 20.03 14.33
CA CYS A 223 21.46 19.36 14.08
C CYS A 223 20.94 19.63 12.67
N TRP A 224 20.17 18.67 12.15
CA TRP A 224 19.46 18.73 10.88
C TRP A 224 18.03 18.20 11.03
N MET A 225 17.15 18.55 10.08
CA MET A 225 15.83 17.92 9.99
C MET A 225 15.94 16.60 9.24
N GLN A 226 15.39 15.54 9.82
CA GLN A 226 15.43 14.19 9.25
C GLN A 226 14.03 13.60 9.21
N LEU A 227 13.74 12.84 8.17
CA LEU A 227 12.56 11.98 8.11
C LEU A 227 12.58 11.00 9.30
N SER A 228 11.44 10.82 9.96
CA SER A 228 11.25 9.72 10.92
C SER A 228 11.13 8.38 10.21
N ASP A 229 11.25 7.29 10.95
CA ASP A 229 11.08 5.96 10.35
C ASP A 229 9.69 5.83 9.73
N PHE A 230 9.60 5.21 8.55
CA PHE A 230 8.32 5.12 7.83
C PHE A 230 7.24 4.37 8.63
N ARG A 231 7.66 3.51 9.57
CA ARG A 231 6.77 2.88 10.56
C ARG A 231 6.03 3.90 11.42
N ASP A 232 6.70 4.97 11.86
CA ASP A 232 6.09 6.02 12.66
C ASP A 232 5.03 6.79 11.87
N VAL A 233 5.29 7.01 10.58
CA VAL A 233 4.32 7.59 9.63
C VAL A 233 3.12 6.67 9.45
N GLY A 234 3.34 5.37 9.27
CA GLY A 234 2.29 4.37 9.18
C GLY A 234 1.41 4.35 10.43
N ASN A 235 2.03 4.39 11.62
CA ASN A 235 1.33 4.46 12.90
C ASN A 235 0.49 5.75 13.01
N TYR A 236 1.07 6.90 12.65
CA TYR A 236 0.36 8.18 12.65
C TYR A 236 -0.86 8.16 11.71
N LEU A 237 -0.67 7.67 10.48
CA LEU A 237 -1.77 7.55 9.52
C LEU A 237 -2.81 6.52 9.95
N LYS A 238 -2.43 5.48 10.71
CA LYS A 238 -3.39 4.50 11.24
C LYS A 238 -4.32 5.13 12.29
N ILE A 239 -3.81 6.06 13.09
CA ILE A 239 -4.62 6.88 14.01
C ILE A 239 -5.58 7.77 13.21
N LYS A 240 -5.10 8.43 12.15
CA LYS A 240 -5.95 9.23 11.24
C LYS A 240 -6.99 8.39 10.53
N TYR A 241 -6.66 7.15 10.16
CA TYR A 241 -7.63 6.19 9.68
C TYR A 241 -8.68 5.97 10.76
N ASP A 242 -8.34 5.60 11.99
CA ASP A 242 -9.33 5.30 13.01
C ASP A 242 -10.33 6.47 13.26
N GLN A 243 -9.88 7.71 13.09
CA GLN A 243 -10.66 8.95 13.24
C GLN A 243 -11.30 9.49 11.94
N ALA A 244 -11.12 8.81 10.80
CA ALA A 244 -11.55 9.31 9.51
C ALA A 244 -13.07 9.57 9.45
N GLN A 245 -13.44 10.64 8.75
CA GLN A 245 -14.82 11.14 8.69
C GLN A 245 -15.50 10.75 7.39
N LYS A 246 -16.76 10.32 7.48
CA LYS A 246 -17.62 10.12 6.31
C LYS A 246 -18.17 11.46 5.87
N LEU A 247 -17.97 11.79 4.60
CA LEU A 247 -18.52 12.99 4.01
C LEU A 247 -19.85 12.68 3.33
N GLU A 248 -20.92 13.30 3.83
CA GLU A 248 -22.23 13.26 3.18
C GLU A 248 -22.29 14.34 2.10
N LEU A 249 -22.17 13.93 0.85
CA LEU A 249 -22.37 14.82 -0.30
C LEU A 249 -23.82 14.73 -0.76
N ASP A 250 -24.50 15.88 -0.83
CA ASP A 250 -25.87 15.93 -1.35
C ASP A 250 -25.90 15.51 -2.83
N GLN A 251 -26.38 14.29 -3.09
CA GLN A 251 -26.47 13.70 -4.43
C GLN A 251 -27.27 14.55 -5.41
N ARG A 252 -28.18 15.43 -4.93
CA ARG A 252 -28.98 16.32 -5.80
C ARG A 252 -28.14 17.42 -6.44
N ARG A 253 -27.12 17.94 -5.75
CA ARG A 253 -26.14 18.90 -6.32
C ARG A 253 -25.17 18.23 -7.30
N MET A 254 -25.05 16.90 -7.22
CA MET A 254 -24.07 16.09 -7.94
C MET A 254 -24.54 15.56 -9.31
N ARG A 255 -25.86 15.50 -9.57
CA ARG A 255 -26.39 15.14 -10.90
C ARG A 255 -26.40 16.32 -11.88
N ALA A 256 -26.17 17.54 -11.39
CA ALA A 256 -26.23 18.78 -12.17
C ALA A 256 -24.88 19.10 -12.86
N GLY A 257 -24.32 18.17 -13.64
CA GLY A 257 -23.27 18.45 -14.62
C GLY A 257 -22.01 19.21 -14.14
N ASN A 258 -21.19 19.63 -15.11
CA ASN A 258 -19.93 20.36 -14.92
C ASN A 258 -20.15 21.86 -14.58
N SER A 259 -21.11 22.20 -13.73
CA SER A 259 -21.37 23.61 -13.37
C SER A 259 -20.33 24.12 -12.36
N ALA A 260 -19.81 25.32 -12.58
CA ALA A 260 -18.82 25.98 -11.72
C ALA A 260 -19.29 26.11 -10.26
N GLU A 261 -20.60 26.23 -10.05
CA GLU A 261 -21.25 26.34 -8.75
C GLU A 261 -21.11 25.06 -7.89
N ASN A 262 -21.15 23.88 -8.51
CA ASN A 262 -20.95 22.61 -7.80
C ASN A 262 -19.49 22.43 -7.37
N ARG A 263 -18.54 22.93 -8.16
CA ARG A 263 -17.12 22.95 -7.77
C ARG A 263 -16.88 23.86 -6.56
N GLY A 264 -17.57 24.99 -6.48
CA GLY A 264 -17.52 25.89 -5.34
C GLY A 264 -18.04 25.26 -4.05
N ALA A 265 -19.19 24.58 -4.10
CA ALA A 265 -19.76 23.90 -2.92
C ALA A 265 -18.89 22.74 -2.43
N ILE A 266 -18.28 21.97 -3.34
CA ILE A 266 -17.32 20.92 -2.98
C ILE A 266 -16.07 21.56 -2.35
N ALA A 267 -15.50 22.61 -2.95
CA ALA A 267 -14.34 23.28 -2.39
C ALA A 267 -14.60 23.88 -1.00
N ASP A 268 -15.77 24.48 -0.78
CA ASP A 268 -16.18 25.02 0.51
C ASP A 268 -16.31 23.93 1.58
N THR A 269 -16.93 22.80 1.23
CA THR A 269 -17.04 21.63 2.12
C THR A 269 -15.66 21.13 2.54
N PHE A 270 -14.72 21.00 1.60
CA PHE A 270 -13.35 20.57 1.89
C PHE A 270 -12.56 21.61 2.69
N SER A 271 -12.88 22.90 2.57
CA SER A 271 -12.21 23.97 3.32
C SER A 271 -12.47 23.89 4.84
N SER A 272 -13.62 23.33 5.23
CA SER A 272 -13.99 23.09 6.63
C SER A 272 -13.27 21.88 7.26
N ILE A 273 -12.65 21.03 6.43
CA ILE A 273 -12.00 19.79 6.85
C ILE A 273 -10.49 20.05 6.95
N ALA A 274 -9.91 19.72 8.09
CA ALA A 274 -8.46 19.83 8.25
C ALA A 274 -7.74 18.93 7.23
N ARG A 275 -6.74 19.51 6.53
CA ARG A 275 -5.95 18.82 5.49
C ARG A 275 -5.20 17.57 5.98
N THR A 276 -5.05 17.41 7.30
CA THR A 276 -4.39 16.26 7.93
C THR A 276 -5.34 15.09 8.24
N GLU A 277 -6.65 15.29 8.11
CA GLU A 277 -7.66 14.26 8.39
C GLU A 277 -7.97 13.44 7.14
N LEU A 278 -8.28 12.16 7.34
CA LEU A 278 -8.74 11.29 6.26
C LEU A 278 -10.26 11.36 6.12
N ILE A 279 -10.73 11.30 4.88
CA ILE A 279 -12.16 11.37 4.56
C ILE A 279 -12.56 10.28 3.57
N HIS A 280 -13.81 9.82 3.67
CA HIS A 280 -14.39 8.80 2.79
C HIS A 280 -15.85 9.11 2.46
N LEU A 281 -16.40 8.52 1.39
CA LEU A 281 -17.78 8.78 0.93
C LEU A 281 -18.72 7.59 1.22
N GLU A 282 -18.19 6.39 1.24
CA GLU A 282 -18.96 5.14 1.36
C GLU A 282 -18.63 4.42 2.66
N ASP A 283 -19.61 3.66 3.17
CA ASP A 283 -19.40 2.77 4.30
C ASP A 283 -18.57 1.54 3.88
N SER A 284 -17.69 1.11 4.79
CA SER A 284 -16.90 -0.09 4.61
C SER A 284 -17.80 -1.35 4.64
N PRO A 285 -17.59 -2.32 3.73
CA PRO A 285 -18.35 -3.56 3.73
C PRO A 285 -18.06 -4.44 4.94
N ASN A 286 -18.88 -5.47 5.09
CA ASN A 286 -18.56 -6.57 5.97
C ASN A 286 -17.43 -7.45 5.39
N TYR A 287 -16.19 -7.19 5.82
CA TYR A 287 -14.99 -7.94 5.41
C TYR A 287 -14.92 -9.40 5.91
N CYS A 288 -15.84 -9.85 6.78
CA CYS A 288 -15.92 -11.26 7.16
C CYS A 288 -16.33 -12.13 5.97
N VAL A 289 -17.21 -11.62 5.11
CA VAL A 289 -17.84 -12.40 4.03
C VAL A 289 -17.01 -12.32 2.75
N LYS A 290 -16.73 -13.48 2.17
CA LYS A 290 -16.08 -13.58 0.86
C LYS A 290 -17.04 -13.12 -0.23
N ASN A 291 -16.63 -12.13 -1.01
CA ASN A 291 -17.31 -11.66 -2.20
C ASN A 291 -16.28 -11.31 -3.28
N LEU A 292 -16.04 -12.25 -4.19
CA LEU A 292 -15.02 -12.12 -5.23
C LEU A 292 -15.31 -10.97 -6.21
N SER A 293 -16.59 -10.69 -6.48
CA SER A 293 -17.00 -9.57 -7.35
C SER A 293 -16.62 -8.21 -6.78
N LEU A 294 -16.54 -8.10 -5.45
CA LEU A 294 -16.11 -6.89 -4.73
C LEU A 294 -14.64 -6.97 -4.29
N GLY A 295 -13.87 -7.99 -4.71
CA GLY A 295 -12.49 -8.19 -4.27
C GLY A 295 -12.34 -8.56 -2.79
N LEU A 296 -13.42 -8.98 -2.12
CA LEU A 296 -13.41 -9.36 -0.71
C LEU A 296 -13.09 -10.84 -0.56
N HIS A 297 -11.95 -11.16 0.07
CA HIS A 297 -11.52 -12.55 0.27
C HIS A 297 -12.18 -13.24 1.48
N GLY A 298 -12.75 -12.48 2.42
CA GLY A 298 -13.26 -12.97 3.70
C GLY A 298 -12.15 -13.22 4.72
N THR A 299 -12.49 -13.65 5.94
CA THR A 299 -11.51 -13.93 7.01
C THR A 299 -11.19 -15.41 7.21
N GLU A 300 -11.81 -16.29 6.44
CA GLU A 300 -11.49 -17.72 6.45
C GLU A 300 -10.05 -17.98 6.00
N GLY A 301 -9.36 -18.89 6.68
CA GLY A 301 -7.97 -19.25 6.40
C GLY A 301 -6.93 -18.28 6.93
N ARG A 302 -7.35 -17.18 7.58
CA ARG A 302 -6.42 -16.19 8.12
C ARG A 302 -5.83 -16.61 9.46
N GLU A 303 -4.55 -16.32 9.62
CA GLU A 303 -3.85 -16.46 10.89
C GLU A 303 -4.34 -15.42 11.89
N CYS A 304 -4.40 -15.80 13.17
CA CYS A 304 -4.69 -14.93 14.29
C CYS A 304 -3.75 -15.25 15.46
N LEU A 305 -3.70 -14.34 16.43
CA LEU A 305 -2.85 -14.42 17.61
C LEU A 305 -3.69 -14.63 18.86
N GLN A 306 -3.36 -15.66 19.64
CA GLN A 306 -4.00 -15.99 20.92
C GLN A 306 -3.01 -15.96 22.09
N THR A 307 -1.81 -16.48 21.88
CA THR A 307 -0.77 -16.64 22.93
C THR A 307 0.51 -15.94 22.51
N GLY A 308 1.11 -15.14 23.40
CA GLY A 308 2.39 -14.48 23.17
C GLY A 308 2.75 -13.46 24.25
N ASN A 309 4.01 -13.41 24.65
CA ASN A 309 4.48 -12.60 25.78
C ASN A 309 4.50 -11.09 25.46
N ASN A 310 4.73 -10.71 24.19
CA ASN A 310 4.87 -9.32 23.75
C ASN A 310 3.75 -8.86 22.80
N LEU A 311 2.52 -9.36 22.98
CA LEU A 311 1.39 -8.98 22.15
C LEU A 311 0.61 -7.81 22.75
N SER A 312 0.27 -6.83 21.91
CA SER A 312 -0.66 -5.75 22.27
C SER A 312 -2.06 -6.31 22.58
N GLN A 313 -2.86 -5.52 23.29
CA GLN A 313 -4.25 -5.90 23.59
C GLN A 313 -5.09 -6.11 22.32
N PHE A 314 -4.77 -5.37 21.25
CA PHE A 314 -5.43 -5.48 19.96
C PHE A 314 -5.10 -6.80 19.24
N GLU A 315 -3.83 -7.22 19.31
CA GLU A 315 -3.34 -8.49 18.73
C GLU A 315 -3.88 -9.70 19.49
N LYS A 316 -3.90 -9.67 20.82
CA LYS A 316 -4.50 -10.73 21.65
C LYS A 316 -5.98 -10.99 21.35
N ARG A 317 -6.69 -9.96 20.86
CA ARG A 317 -8.12 -10.06 20.48
C ARG A 317 -8.32 -10.41 19.00
N SER A 318 -7.26 -10.64 18.23
CA SER A 318 -7.35 -10.91 16.80
C SER A 318 -8.16 -12.17 16.48
N CYS A 319 -7.99 -13.29 17.21
CA CYS A 319 -8.79 -14.50 16.97
C CYS A 319 -10.29 -14.28 17.23
N ARG A 320 -10.64 -13.46 18.22
CA ARG A 320 -12.03 -13.06 18.46
C ARG A 320 -12.58 -12.23 17.30
N ARG A 321 -11.85 -11.20 16.86
CA ARG A 321 -12.28 -10.26 15.81
C ARG A 321 -12.33 -10.87 14.41
N LEU A 322 -11.35 -11.70 14.08
CA LEU A 322 -11.17 -12.30 12.75
C LEU A 322 -12.00 -13.59 12.59
N CYS A 323 -12.05 -14.42 13.63
CA CYS A 323 -12.71 -15.71 13.55
C CYS A 323 -14.09 -15.67 14.22
N HIS A 324 -14.16 -15.49 15.55
CA HIS A 324 -15.41 -15.70 16.30
C HIS A 324 -16.53 -14.73 15.93
N GLU A 325 -16.23 -13.43 15.84
CA GLU A 325 -17.21 -12.40 15.44
C GLU A 325 -17.65 -12.53 13.98
N CYS A 326 -16.84 -13.22 13.15
CA CYS A 326 -17.19 -13.57 11.78
C CYS A 326 -17.90 -14.94 11.67
N GLY A 327 -18.24 -15.59 12.79
CA GLY A 327 -18.92 -16.90 12.81
C GLY A 327 -18.02 -18.11 12.55
N LEU A 328 -16.70 -17.92 12.54
CA LEU A 328 -15.70 -18.96 12.31
C LEU A 328 -15.22 -19.57 13.65
N LYS A 329 -14.64 -20.75 13.58
CA LYS A 329 -13.89 -21.36 14.70
C LYS A 329 -12.39 -21.05 14.55
N VAL A 330 -11.67 -21.11 15.66
CA VAL A 330 -10.20 -21.08 15.65
C VAL A 330 -9.72 -22.52 15.57
N GLU A 331 -8.82 -22.80 14.65
CA GLU A 331 -8.17 -24.09 14.46
C GLU A 331 -6.68 -23.96 14.75
N GLU A 332 -6.16 -24.86 15.60
CA GLU A 332 -4.74 -24.89 15.94
C GLU A 332 -3.98 -25.75 14.92
N LYS A 333 -2.93 -25.18 14.34
CA LYS A 333 -2.05 -25.87 13.39
C LYS A 333 -0.62 -25.81 13.88
N ARG A 334 -0.05 -26.97 14.20
CA ARG A 334 1.39 -27.10 14.49
C ARG A 334 2.16 -27.09 13.17
N ILE A 335 3.06 -26.12 13.02
CA ILE A 335 3.88 -25.96 11.82
C ILE A 335 5.35 -26.07 12.23
N GLU A 336 6.09 -26.84 11.45
CA GLU A 336 7.54 -26.91 11.54
C GLU A 336 8.13 -25.63 10.93
N ILE A 337 8.87 -24.86 11.73
CA ILE A 337 9.65 -23.73 11.23
C ILE A 337 11.14 -24.03 11.39
N VAL A 338 11.89 -23.73 10.35
CA VAL A 338 13.35 -23.86 10.35
C VAL A 338 13.93 -22.46 10.51
N SER A 339 14.70 -22.26 11.57
CA SER A 339 15.33 -20.97 11.90
C SER A 339 16.81 -21.15 12.17
N SER A 340 17.61 -20.14 11.82
CA SER A 340 19.02 -20.09 12.19
C SER A 340 19.16 -19.99 13.72
N CYS A 341 20.00 -20.84 14.29
CA CYS A 341 20.26 -20.93 15.72
C CYS A 341 21.75 -21.16 15.97
N ASN A 342 22.18 -21.11 17.25
CA ASN A 342 23.54 -21.39 17.68
C ASN A 342 24.61 -20.64 16.87
N CYS A 343 24.31 -19.40 16.48
CA CYS A 343 25.18 -18.58 15.64
C CYS A 343 26.48 -18.23 16.37
N LYS A 344 27.61 -18.58 15.77
CA LYS A 344 28.95 -18.26 16.26
C LYS A 344 29.63 -17.27 15.31
N PHE A 345 30.14 -16.19 15.88
CA PHE A 345 30.97 -15.24 15.16
C PHE A 345 32.40 -15.76 15.05
N HIS A 346 32.93 -15.81 13.85
CA HIS A 346 34.31 -16.12 13.57
C HIS A 346 35.07 -14.83 13.30
N TRP A 347 36.12 -14.60 14.08
CA TRP A 347 37.05 -13.48 13.90
C TRP A 347 37.57 -13.49 12.45
N CYS A 348 37.38 -12.37 11.74
CA CYS A 348 37.27 -12.21 10.26
C CYS A 348 35.84 -12.13 9.68
N CYS A 349 34.89 -11.59 10.47
CA CYS A 349 33.59 -11.06 10.01
C CYS A 349 32.58 -12.09 9.48
N THR A 350 32.77 -13.37 9.77
CA THR A 350 31.85 -14.43 9.31
C THR A 350 31.01 -14.94 10.47
N VAL A 351 29.69 -14.95 10.33
CA VAL A 351 28.79 -15.62 11.27
C VAL A 351 28.39 -16.98 10.69
N LYS A 352 28.65 -18.06 11.42
CA LYS A 352 28.17 -19.40 11.08
C LYS A 352 27.05 -19.80 12.02
N CYS A 353 25.90 -20.18 11.48
CA CYS A 353 24.74 -20.63 12.23
C CYS A 353 24.36 -22.05 11.84
N GLU A 354 23.79 -22.78 12.77
CA GLU A 354 23.13 -24.07 12.54
C GLU A 354 21.67 -23.83 12.13
N LYS A 355 21.05 -24.81 11.45
CA LYS A 355 19.61 -24.78 11.17
C LYS A 355 18.89 -25.59 12.26
N CYS A 356 18.11 -24.92 13.10
CA CYS A 356 17.27 -25.59 14.08
C CYS A 356 15.85 -25.70 13.55
N THR A 357 15.28 -26.89 13.73
CA THR A 357 13.85 -27.13 13.55
C THR A 357 13.14 -26.90 14.88
N GLN A 358 12.06 -26.11 14.85
CA GLN A 358 11.17 -25.92 15.99
C GLN A 358 9.70 -26.00 15.54
N PHE A 359 8.82 -26.50 16.41
CA PHE A 359 7.39 -26.56 16.15
C PHE A 359 6.71 -25.35 16.78
N VAL A 360 6.03 -24.55 15.97
CA VAL A 360 5.23 -23.41 16.44
C VAL A 360 3.76 -23.70 16.20
N THR A 361 2.93 -23.42 17.21
CA THR A 361 1.48 -23.53 17.09
C THR A 361 0.92 -22.22 16.55
N LYS A 362 0.31 -22.30 15.37
CA LYS A 362 -0.42 -21.19 14.75
C LYS A 362 -1.92 -21.36 14.91
N TYR A 363 -2.64 -20.25 14.97
CA TYR A 363 -4.10 -20.24 15.09
C TYR A 363 -4.70 -19.69 13.79
N ILE A 364 -5.63 -20.44 13.18
CA ILE A 364 -6.18 -20.13 11.87
C ILE A 364 -7.71 -20.11 11.94
N CYS A 365 -8.35 -19.13 11.30
CA CYS A 365 -9.81 -19.08 11.20
C CYS A 365 -10.33 -20.15 10.23
N SER A 366 -11.27 -20.98 10.68
CA SER A 366 -11.80 -22.13 9.94
C SER A 366 -13.33 -22.19 10.02
N LYS A 367 -13.99 -22.78 9.02
CA LYS A 367 -15.46 -22.93 9.05
C LYS A 367 -15.88 -23.87 10.18
N ARG A 368 -17.04 -23.59 10.77
CA ARG A 368 -17.70 -24.54 11.68
C ARG A 368 -18.25 -25.71 10.85
N ASN A 369 -17.83 -26.94 11.16
CA ASN A 369 -18.43 -28.12 10.54
C ASN A 369 -19.92 -28.18 10.93
N LYS A 370 -20.83 -28.16 9.95
CA LYS A 370 -22.29 -28.24 10.17
C LYS A 370 -22.77 -29.64 10.60
N ASN A 371 -21.87 -30.58 10.87
CA ASN A 371 -22.19 -31.95 11.27
C ASN A 371 -21.71 -32.21 12.70
N ILE A 372 -22.57 -31.91 13.66
CA ILE A 372 -22.96 -32.74 14.82
C ILE A 372 -24.26 -32.10 15.32
N ARG A 373 -25.39 -32.69 14.95
CA ARG A 373 -26.65 -32.44 15.66
C ARG A 373 -26.42 -32.91 17.10
N PRO A 374 -26.71 -32.11 18.15
CA PRO A 374 -26.69 -32.66 19.50
C PRO A 374 -27.72 -33.79 19.57
N HIS A 375 -27.27 -34.97 19.98
CA HIS A 375 -28.13 -36.09 20.28
C HIS A 375 -29.13 -35.62 21.33
N ASN A 376 -30.41 -35.57 20.96
CA ASN A 376 -31.50 -35.23 21.86
C ASN A 376 -31.52 -36.28 22.99
N SER A 377 -30.94 -35.98 24.14
CA SER A 377 -31.19 -36.75 25.35
C SER A 377 -32.49 -36.21 25.96
N THR A 378 -33.59 -36.87 25.62
CA THR A 378 -34.89 -36.71 26.28
C THR A 378 -34.74 -37.00 27.77
N ARG A 379 -34.54 -35.95 28.57
CA ARG A 379 -34.66 -36.02 30.03
C ARG A 379 -36.14 -36.17 30.39
N ARG A 380 -36.58 -37.41 30.55
CA ARG A 380 -37.87 -37.80 31.12
C ARG A 380 -37.92 -37.26 32.56
N ARG A 381 -38.60 -36.14 32.79
CA ARG A 381 -38.95 -35.66 34.14
C ARG A 381 -40.03 -36.59 34.71
N GLN A 382 -39.67 -37.46 35.64
CA GLN A 382 -40.64 -38.04 36.57
C GLN A 382 -41.20 -36.92 37.45
N ARG A 383 -42.50 -36.64 37.30
CA ARG A 383 -43.28 -35.89 38.28
C ARG A 383 -43.59 -36.83 39.44
N VAL A 384 -42.98 -36.57 40.59
CA VAL A 384 -43.46 -37.09 41.88
C VAL A 384 -44.66 -36.22 42.28
N ARG A 385 -45.80 -36.86 42.50
CA ARG A 385 -47.00 -36.26 43.12
C ARG A 385 -46.73 -36.11 44.63
N SER A 386 -47.03 -34.95 45.17
CA SER A 386 -47.40 -34.74 46.57
C SER A 386 -48.57 -33.78 46.57
#